data_AF-A0A957U3H7-F1
#
_entry.id   AF-A0A957U3H7-F1
#
_cell.length_a   1.000
_cell.length_b   1.000
_cell.length_c   1.000
_cell.angle_alpha   90.00
_cell.angle_beta   90.00
_cell.angle_gamma   90.00
#
_symmetry.space_group_name_H-M   'P 1'
#
loop_
_entity.id
_entity.type
_entity.pdbx_description
1 polymer ?
#
loop_
_entity_poly.entity_id
_entity_poly.type
_entity_poly.pdbx_seq_one_letter_code
_entity_poly.pdbx_strand_id
1 'polypeptide(L)' 'FNDFDPEGLPVTLDFVGSAEHGATDVNRTSIVYAPVAGFVGDDLFSYEISDVGSQTATATVKITILPPEETI' A
#
# COMPACT_ATOMS: atom_id res chain seq x y z
N PHE A 1 4.60 -2.96 -10.67
CA PHE A 1 4.19 -3.89 -9.61
C PHE A 1 5.43 -4.34 -8.90
N ASN A 2 5.42 -4.38 -7.56
CA ASN A 2 6.55 -4.79 -6.74
C ASN A 2 6.40 -6.22 -6.18
N ASP A 3 5.28 -6.88 -6.45
CA ASP A 3 5.04 -8.26 -6.07
C ASP A 3 5.38 -9.25 -7.18
N PHE A 4 5.62 -10.50 -6.80
CA PHE A 4 6.08 -11.56 -7.67
C PHE A 4 5.47 -12.90 -7.26
N ASP A 5 5.00 -13.64 -8.27
CA ASP A 5 4.56 -15.03 -8.16
C ASP A 5 5.70 -15.98 -8.60
N PRO A 6 6.09 -17.00 -7.82
CA PRO A 6 7.19 -17.91 -8.16
C PRO A 6 7.03 -18.66 -9.47
N GLU A 7 5.79 -18.96 -9.87
CA GLU A 7 5.44 -19.64 -11.12
C GLU A 7 5.38 -18.66 -12.31
N GLY A 8 5.53 -17.36 -12.06
CA GLY A 8 5.47 -16.30 -13.06
C GLY A 8 4.06 -15.96 -13.52
N LEU A 9 3.05 -16.33 -12.73
CA LEU A 9 1.66 -16.02 -13.04
C LEU A 9 1.36 -14.53 -12.78
N PRO A 10 0.43 -13.91 -13.55
CA PRO A 10 -0.04 -12.58 -13.25
C PRO A 10 -0.73 -12.54 -11.88
N VAL A 11 -0.46 -11.48 -11.14
CA VAL A 11 -1.06 -11.19 -9.83
C VAL A 11 -1.90 -9.92 -9.88
N THR A 12 -3.00 -9.90 -9.12
CA THR A 12 -3.92 -8.77 -8.97
C THR A 12 -3.97 -8.29 -7.54
N LEU A 13 -4.23 -7.00 -7.36
CA LEU A 13 -4.48 -6.40 -6.05
C LEU A 13 -5.97 -6.52 -5.75
N ASP A 14 -6.33 -7.28 -4.71
CA ASP A 14 -7.72 -7.61 -4.43
C ASP A 14 -8.30 -6.73 -3.33
N PHE A 15 -7.46 -6.40 -2.34
CA PHE A 15 -7.86 -5.65 -1.17
C PHE A 15 -6.72 -4.74 -0.70
N VAL A 16 -7.12 -3.55 -0.22
CA VAL A 16 -6.26 -2.66 0.55
C VAL A 16 -6.99 -2.27 1.84
N GLY A 17 -6.31 -2.44 2.97
CA GLY A 17 -6.81 -1.99 4.27
C GLY A 17 -6.68 -0.48 4.44
N SER A 18 -7.49 0.10 5.32
CA SER A 18 -7.34 1.48 5.74
C SER A 18 -6.07 1.67 6.57
N ALA A 19 -5.47 2.85 6.45
CA ALA A 19 -4.42 3.29 7.37
C ALA A 19 -5.04 4.14 8.51
N GLU A 20 -4.33 4.33 9.62
CA GLU A 20 -4.87 5.08 10.78
C GLU A 20 -4.82 6.59 10.54
N HIS A 21 -3.80 7.05 9.80
CA HIS A 21 -3.47 8.45 9.60
C HIS A 21 -3.45 8.85 8.13
N GLY A 22 -4.08 8.04 7.27
CA GLY A 22 -4.27 8.31 5.86
C GLY A 22 -5.36 7.45 5.23
N ALA A 23 -5.78 7.84 4.04
CA ALA A 23 -6.69 7.06 3.20
C ALA A 23 -5.89 6.25 2.18
N THR A 24 -6.31 5.02 1.94
CA THR A 24 -5.78 4.14 0.91
C THR A 24 -6.83 3.93 -0.17
N ASP A 25 -6.39 3.92 -1.43
CA ASP A 25 -7.24 3.60 -2.59
C ASP A 25 -6.49 2.74 -3.59
N VAL A 26 -7.22 1.93 -4.35
CA VAL A 26 -6.67 1.04 -5.37
C VAL A 26 -6.75 1.71 -6.74
N ASN A 27 -5.58 1.92 -7.36
CA ASN A 27 -5.47 2.32 -8.76
C ASN A 27 -4.84 1.19 -9.57
N ARG A 28 -5.69 0.28 -10.08
CA ARG A 28 -5.26 -0.94 -10.81
C ARG A 28 -4.30 -1.79 -9.98
N THR A 29 -3.01 -1.69 -10.27
CA THR A 29 -1.92 -2.48 -9.68
C THR A 29 -1.06 -1.59 -8.77
N SER A 30 -1.63 -0.53 -8.21
CA SER A 30 -0.91 0.42 -7.37
C SER A 30 -1.84 0.93 -6.29
N ILE A 31 -1.28 1.19 -5.11
CA ILE A 31 -2.00 1.74 -3.97
C ILE A 31 -1.67 3.22 -3.89
N VAL A 32 -2.71 4.05 -3.85
CA VAL A 32 -2.60 5.48 -3.57
C VAL A 32 -2.79 5.66 -2.06
N TYR A 33 -1.84 6.32 -1.41
CA TYR A 33 -1.93 6.70 -0.01
C TYR A 33 -1.98 8.22 0.10
N ALA A 34 -2.99 8.74 0.79
CA ALA A 34 -3.18 10.16 1.07
C ALA A 34 -3.15 10.37 2.59
N PRO A 35 -2.07 10.94 3.17
CA PRO A 35 -2.03 11.20 4.60
C PRO A 35 -3.06 12.26 5.00
N VAL A 36 -3.55 12.18 6.23
CA VAL A 36 -4.31 13.26 6.86
C VAL A 36 -3.46 14.53 6.85
N ALA A 37 -4.07 15.65 6.48
CA ALA A 37 -3.38 16.93 6.37
C ALA A 37 -2.67 17.29 7.70
N GLY A 38 -1.36 17.53 7.63
CA GLY A 38 -0.52 17.87 8.78
C GLY A 38 -0.02 16.69 9.60
N PHE A 39 -0.36 15.44 9.27
CA PHE A 39 0.21 14.27 9.94
C PHE A 39 1.71 14.13 9.63
N VAL A 40 2.50 13.90 10.67
CA VAL A 40 3.93 13.59 10.61
C VAL A 40 4.16 12.41 11.54
N GLY A 41 4.78 11.35 11.01
CA GLY A 41 4.95 10.09 11.75
C GLY A 41 4.81 8.86 10.87
N ASP A 42 4.76 7.71 11.54
CA ASP A 42 4.60 6.41 10.89
C ASP A 42 3.11 6.06 10.74
N ASP A 43 2.73 5.50 9.60
CA ASP A 43 1.44 4.88 9.37
C ASP A 43 1.61 3.50 8.70
N LEU A 44 0.60 2.65 8.88
CA LEU A 44 0.63 1.24 8.49
C LEU A 44 -0.69 0.85 7.83
N PHE A 45 -0.59 0.10 6.74
CA PHE A 45 -1.74 -0.63 6.20
C PHE A 45 -1.29 -1.95 5.59
N SER A 46 -2.21 -2.89 5.44
CA SER A 46 -1.98 -4.17 4.77
C SER A 46 -2.72 -4.21 3.44
N TYR A 47 -2.21 -5.02 2.51
CA TYR A 47 -2.89 -5.32 1.25
C TYR A 47 -2.79 -6.81 0.94
N GLU A 48 -3.73 -7.30 0.14
CA GLU A 48 -3.80 -8.67 -0.33
C GLU A 48 -3.77 -8.71 -1.86
N ILE A 49 -2.98 -9.63 -2.39
CA ILE A 49 -2.93 -9.97 -3.81
C ILE A 49 -3.37 -11.42 -4.01
N SER A 50 -3.84 -11.73 -5.22
CA SER A 50 -4.04 -13.10 -5.68
C SER A 50 -3.46 -13.34 -7.07
N ASP A 51 -3.10 -14.59 -7.34
CA ASP A 51 -2.81 -15.07 -8.68
C ASP A 51 -4.10 -15.56 -9.39
N VAL A 52 -3.97 -15.89 -10.68
CA VAL A 52 -5.06 -16.49 -11.47
C VAL A 52 -5.48 -17.89 -10.99
N GLY A 53 -4.71 -18.50 -10.09
CA GLY A 53 -4.97 -19.78 -9.42
C GLY A 53 -5.71 -19.65 -8.09
N SER A 54 -6.08 -18.43 -7.67
CA SER A 54 -6.70 -18.11 -6.38
C SER A 54 -5.80 -18.36 -5.16
N GLN A 55 -4.48 -18.42 -5.34
CA GLN A 55 -3.53 -18.34 -4.25
C GLN A 55 -3.39 -16.89 -3.82
N THR A 56 -3.39 -16.62 -2.51
CA THR A 56 -3.31 -15.26 -1.98
C THR A 56 -2.04 -15.03 -1.18
N ALA A 57 -1.60 -13.77 -1.13
CA ALA A 57 -0.51 -13.31 -0.28
C ALA A 57 -0.84 -11.95 0.31
N THR A 58 -0.43 -11.74 1.56
CA THR A 58 -0.65 -10.48 2.28
C THR A 58 0.70 -9.83 2.60
N ALA A 59 0.76 -8.50 2.48
CA ALA A 59 1.91 -7.72 2.91
C ALA A 59 1.48 -6.47 3.70
N THR A 60 2.38 -5.98 4.55
CA THR A 60 2.20 -4.75 5.33
C THR A 60 3.13 -3.67 4.81
N VAL A 61 2.56 -2.52 4.48
CA VAL A 61 3.28 -1.31 4.11
C VAL A 61 3.43 -0.44 5.34
N LYS A 62 4.66 -0.01 5.61
CA LYS A 62 4.97 1.05 6.58
C LYS A 62 5.36 2.31 5.81
N ILE A 63 4.69 3.42 6.09
CA ILE A 63 4.99 4.74 5.50
C ILE A 63 5.42 5.67 6.62
N THR A 64 6.51 6.42 6.40
CA THR A 64 6.93 7.50 7.30
C THR A 64 6.73 8.84 6.60
N ILE A 65 5.85 9.68 7.14
CA ILE A 65 5.64 11.04 6.66
C ILE A 65 6.58 11.98 7.42
N LEU A 66 7.47 12.60 6.67
CA LEU A 66 8.43 13.56 7.19
C LEU A 66 7.80 14.95 7.31
N PRO A 67 8.26 15.79 8.26
CA PRO A 67 7.85 17.18 8.29
C PRO A 67 8.24 17.90 6.99
N PRO A 68 7.53 18.98 6.60
CA PRO A 68 7.93 19.82 5.49
C PRO A 68 9.37 20.29 5.66
N GLU A 69 10.12 20.43 4.56
CA GLU A 69 11.40 21.12 4.63
C GLU A 69 11.19 22.58 5.03
N GLU A 70 11.90 23.02 6.07
CA GLU A 70 11.93 24.43 6.47
C GLU A 70 12.74 25.22 5.43
N THR A 71 12.09 26.10 4.67
CA THR A 71 12.81 27.13 3.91
C THR A 71 13.19 28.28 4.85
N ILE A 72 14.49 28.47 5.07
CA ILE A 72 15.09 29.58 5.84
C ILE A 72 15.16 30.84 4.97
#